data_AF-A0A6J7FKS0-F1
#
_entry.id   AF-A0A6J7FKS0-F1
#
_cell.length_a   1.000
_cell.length_b   1.000
_cell.length_c   1.000
_cell.angle_alpha   90.00
_cell.angle_beta   90.00
_cell.angle_gamma   90.00
#
_symmetry.space_group_name_H-M   'P 1'
#
loop_
_entity.id
_entity.type
_entity.pdbx_description
1 polymer ?
#
loop_
_entity_poly.entity_id
_entity_poly.type
_entity_poly.pdbx_seq_one_letter_code
_entity_poly.pdbx_strand_id
1 'polypeptide(L)'
;MSSSPEEKSAPKASKQTAAQARAEFEAERSATAAARRERMDAAFVDGIPGRAIQVLSWLATAVFAAVTAAAVIDPDQFIGLFFVVSVGLFAAGSLLFAADIALAASRSRDDLMGIGGLFFLAGCAPRSVQLSLLGSLLVQLVIAFIGAAARPFTPLAFGTLVPVLALALCGFWSVRFGLFPAQQSVPAQKAQKAQPARRRS
;
A
#
# COMPACT_ATOMS: atom_id res chain seq x y z
N MET A 1 -55.50 23.72 39.84
CA MET A 1 -55.47 22.92 38.58
C MET A 1 -54.50 23.65 37.64
N SER A 2 -53.21 23.72 37.93
CA SER A 2 -52.17 22.68 37.94
C SER A 2 -52.03 21.91 36.63
N SER A 3 -50.90 22.20 35.97
CA SER A 3 -50.10 21.34 35.10
C SER A 3 -50.52 21.24 33.63
N SER A 4 -49.93 22.13 32.80
CA SER A 4 -49.72 21.84 31.38
C SER A 4 -48.37 21.12 31.23
N PRO A 5 -48.30 19.97 30.54
CA PRO A 5 -47.13 19.10 30.55
C PRO A 5 -46.00 19.65 29.67
N GLU A 6 -44.77 19.50 30.17
CA GLU A 6 -43.53 19.57 29.39
C GLU A 6 -43.62 18.67 28.15
N GLU A 7 -43.83 19.28 26.98
CA GLU A 7 -43.64 18.58 25.72
C GLU A 7 -42.13 18.54 25.41
N LYS A 8 -41.51 17.42 25.80
CA LYS A 8 -40.18 16.98 25.37
C LYS A 8 -40.13 16.80 23.85
N SER A 9 -39.97 17.90 23.12
CA SER A 9 -39.50 17.93 21.73
C SER A 9 -38.15 18.66 21.78
N ALA A 10 -36.98 18.10 21.46
CA ALA A 10 -36.69 17.13 20.42
C ALA A 10 -35.28 16.53 20.61
N PRO A 11 -35.12 15.20 20.53
CA PRO A 11 -33.85 14.54 20.19
C PRO A 11 -33.75 14.15 18.70
N LYS A 12 -34.79 14.41 17.89
CA LYS A 12 -34.91 13.92 16.50
C LYS A 12 -34.23 14.83 15.46
N ALA A 13 -34.27 16.15 15.62
CA ALA A 13 -33.70 17.10 14.64
C ALA A 13 -32.17 16.96 14.51
N SER A 14 -31.46 16.82 15.63
CA SER A 14 -30.00 16.59 15.66
C SER A 14 -29.56 15.29 14.96
N LYS A 15 -30.37 14.23 15.04
CA LYS A 15 -30.06 12.94 14.39
C LYS A 15 -30.21 13.00 12.87
N GLN A 16 -31.17 13.77 12.36
CA GLN A 16 -31.35 13.99 10.92
C GLN A 16 -30.19 14.79 10.31
N THR A 17 -29.73 15.85 10.99
CA THR A 17 -28.57 16.65 10.53
C THR A 17 -27.29 15.81 10.51
N ALA A 18 -27.07 14.95 11.51
CA ALA A 18 -25.93 14.04 11.52
C ALA A 18 -26.02 12.95 10.44
N ALA A 19 -27.22 12.50 10.09
CA ALA A 19 -27.43 11.52 9.01
C ALA A 19 -27.21 12.14 7.62
N GLN A 20 -27.67 13.38 7.40
CA GLN A 20 -27.46 14.13 6.16
C GLN A 20 -25.98 14.45 5.93
N ALA A 21 -25.26 14.93 6.96
CA ALA A 21 -23.82 15.19 6.87
C ALA A 21 -23.01 13.91 6.55
N ARG A 22 -23.43 12.74 7.06
CA ARG A 22 -22.82 11.44 6.70
C ARG A 22 -23.11 11.06 5.25
N ALA A 23 -24.34 11.26 4.79
CA ALA A 23 -24.73 10.98 3.42
C ALA A 23 -24.00 11.87 2.41
N GLU A 24 -23.84 13.16 2.70
CA GLU A 24 -23.06 14.11 1.89
C GLU A 24 -21.58 13.71 1.85
N PHE A 25 -21.00 13.34 2.99
CA PHE A 25 -19.62 12.87 3.05
C PHE A 25 -19.42 11.54 2.31
N GLU A 26 -20.37 10.60 2.39
CA GLU A 26 -20.36 9.35 1.64
C GLU A 26 -20.52 9.59 0.13
N ALA A 27 -21.35 10.55 -0.27
CA ALA A 27 -21.52 10.97 -1.65
C ALA A 27 -20.23 11.60 -2.20
N GLU A 28 -19.59 12.50 -1.45
CA GLU A 28 -18.31 13.11 -1.84
C GLU A 28 -17.19 12.05 -1.91
N ARG A 29 -17.13 11.14 -0.94
CA ARG A 29 -16.15 10.05 -0.93
C ARG A 29 -16.34 9.07 -2.08
N SER A 30 -17.60 8.76 -2.43
CA SER A 30 -17.92 7.87 -3.55
C SER A 30 -17.65 8.53 -4.90
N ALA A 31 -17.97 9.82 -5.06
CA ALA A 31 -17.63 10.59 -6.25
C ALA A 31 -16.11 10.69 -6.45
N THR A 32 -15.35 10.97 -5.38
CA THR A 32 -13.89 10.99 -5.39
C THR A 32 -13.31 9.61 -5.74
N ALA A 33 -13.90 8.54 -5.20
CA ALA A 33 -13.48 7.18 -5.50
C ALA A 33 -13.77 6.78 -6.95
N ALA A 34 -14.90 7.23 -7.53
CA ALA A 34 -15.27 6.99 -8.91
C ALA A 34 -14.32 7.70 -9.88
N ALA A 35 -14.07 9.00 -9.67
CA ALA A 35 -13.13 9.78 -10.48
C ALA A 35 -11.72 9.20 -10.43
N ARG A 36 -11.30 8.65 -9.28
CA ARG A 36 -10.01 7.96 -9.16
C ARG A 36 -9.98 6.66 -9.94
N ARG A 37 -11.06 5.87 -9.96
CA ARG A 37 -11.13 4.64 -10.77
C ARG A 37 -11.01 4.95 -12.25
N GLU A 38 -11.77 5.93 -12.72
CA GLU A 38 -11.73 6.37 -14.12
C GLU A 38 -10.32 6.79 -14.55
N ARG A 39 -9.59 7.54 -13.71
CA ARG A 39 -8.18 7.88 -13.98
C ARG A 39 -7.27 6.67 -14.06
N MET A 40 -7.47 5.66 -13.21
CA MET A 40 -6.68 4.42 -13.26
C MET A 40 -7.03 3.61 -14.51
N ASP A 41 -8.31 3.48 -14.83
CA ASP A 41 -8.77 2.72 -15.98
C ASP A 41 -8.27 3.35 -17.29
N ALA A 42 -8.29 4.69 -17.39
CA ALA A 42 -7.71 5.42 -18.51
C ALA A 42 -6.19 5.22 -18.63
N ALA A 43 -5.47 5.19 -17.50
CA ALA A 43 -4.02 5.09 -17.50
C ALA A 43 -3.49 3.66 -17.72
N PHE A 44 -4.31 2.62 -17.51
CA PHE A 44 -3.96 1.21 -17.71
C PHE A 44 -4.83 0.53 -18.78
N VAL A 45 -5.39 1.30 -19.71
CA VAL A 45 -6.28 0.81 -20.78
C VAL A 45 -5.60 -0.23 -21.67
N ASP A 46 -4.30 -0.08 -21.92
CA ASP A 46 -3.48 -0.99 -22.74
C ASP A 46 -3.10 -2.29 -22.01
N GLY A 47 -3.52 -2.43 -20.75
CA GLY A 47 -3.27 -3.60 -19.91
C GLY A 47 -2.50 -3.27 -18.64
N ILE A 48 -2.60 -4.17 -17.65
CA ILE A 48 -1.94 -4.02 -16.35
C ILE A 48 -0.51 -4.58 -16.43
N PRO A 49 0.53 -3.74 -16.39
CA PRO A 49 1.92 -4.21 -16.41
C PRO A 49 2.32 -4.84 -15.06
N GLY A 50 3.38 -5.65 -15.09
CA GLY A 50 3.97 -6.21 -13.87
C GLY A 50 3.41 -7.57 -13.43
N ARG A 51 2.78 -8.33 -14.33
CA ARG A 51 2.41 -9.73 -14.07
C ARG A 51 3.59 -10.58 -13.58
N ALA A 52 4.78 -10.37 -14.15
CA ALA A 52 6.00 -11.05 -13.72
C ALA A 52 6.37 -10.77 -12.25
N ILE A 53 6.17 -9.52 -11.78
CA ILE A 53 6.44 -9.12 -10.39
C ILE A 53 5.44 -9.81 -9.44
N GLN A 54 4.17 -9.89 -9.82
CA GLN A 54 3.16 -10.61 -9.04
C GLN A 54 3.46 -12.11 -8.97
N VAL A 55 3.81 -12.73 -10.10
CA VAL A 55 4.20 -14.15 -10.16
C VAL A 55 5.44 -14.41 -9.31
N LEU A 56 6.47 -13.56 -9.41
CA LEU A 56 7.68 -13.67 -8.60
C LEU A 56 7.38 -13.54 -7.10
N SER A 57 6.50 -12.60 -6.72
CA SER A 57 6.08 -12.42 -5.32
C SER A 57 5.36 -13.66 -4.78
N TRP A 58 4.42 -14.23 -5.53
CA TRP A 58 3.73 -15.45 -5.14
C TRP A 58 4.63 -16.68 -5.16
N LEU A 59 5.55 -16.78 -6.12
CA LEU A 59 6.55 -17.85 -6.19
C LEU A 59 7.46 -17.82 -4.97
N ALA A 60 8.02 -16.65 -4.62
CA ALA A 60 8.84 -16.49 -3.42
C ALA A 60 8.05 -16.85 -2.15
N THR A 61 6.77 -16.48 -2.10
CA THR A 61 5.87 -16.84 -0.99
C THR A 61 5.64 -18.34 -0.91
N ALA A 62 5.39 -19.01 -2.03
CA ALA A 62 5.19 -20.46 -2.09
C ALA A 62 6.45 -21.23 -1.69
N VAL A 63 7.62 -20.82 -2.17
CA VAL A 63 8.92 -21.41 -1.79
C VAL A 63 9.15 -21.23 -0.30
N PHE A 64 8.98 -20.00 0.22
CA PHE A 64 9.13 -19.74 1.65
C PHE A 64 8.16 -20.58 2.49
N ALA A 65 6.88 -20.67 2.09
CA ALA A 65 5.88 -21.48 2.77
C ALA A 65 6.27 -22.97 2.83
N ALA A 66 6.68 -23.54 1.70
CA ALA A 66 7.03 -24.94 1.59
C ALA A 66 8.26 -25.29 2.45
N VAL A 67 9.30 -24.46 2.38
CA VAL A 67 10.52 -24.66 3.16
C VAL A 67 10.28 -24.43 4.66
N THR A 68 9.43 -23.46 5.03
CA THR A 68 9.00 -23.25 6.42
C THR A 68 8.26 -24.48 6.94
N ALA A 69 7.29 -25.01 6.20
CA ALA A 69 6.53 -26.19 6.60
C ALA A 69 7.45 -27.40 6.79
N ALA A 70 8.37 -27.64 5.84
CA ALA A 70 9.34 -28.73 5.94
C ALA A 70 10.24 -28.59 7.19
N ALA A 71 10.76 -27.38 7.46
CA ALA A 71 11.60 -27.12 8.62
C ALA A 71 10.86 -27.17 9.97
N VAL A 72 9.55 -26.95 9.99
CA VAL A 72 8.73 -27.14 11.20
C VAL A 72 8.53 -28.62 11.51
N ILE A 73 8.26 -29.43 10.48
CA ILE A 73 8.00 -30.88 10.57
C ILE A 73 9.28 -31.65 10.91
N ASP A 74 10.35 -31.43 10.14
CA ASP A 74 11.65 -32.09 10.31
C ASP A 74 12.79 -31.04 10.31
N PRO A 75 13.06 -30.43 11.48
CA PRO A 75 14.09 -29.41 11.60
C PRO A 75 15.49 -29.96 11.30
N ASP A 76 15.79 -31.19 11.72
CA ASP A 76 17.15 -31.75 11.62
C ASP A 76 17.60 -31.86 10.16
N GLN A 77 16.65 -32.16 9.26
CA GLN A 77 16.92 -32.23 7.83
C GLN A 77 16.83 -30.87 7.11
N PHE A 78 15.86 -30.02 7.46
CA PHE A 78 15.50 -28.86 6.63
C PHE A 78 15.92 -27.49 7.19
N ILE A 79 16.44 -27.41 8.43
CA ILE A 79 16.81 -26.12 9.04
C ILE A 79 17.89 -25.37 8.25
N GLY A 80 18.87 -26.09 7.70
CA GLY A 80 19.93 -25.50 6.88
C GLY A 80 19.39 -24.93 5.57
N LEU A 81 18.51 -25.68 4.88
CA LEU A 81 17.85 -25.21 3.67
C LEU A 81 16.98 -23.98 3.94
N PHE A 82 16.21 -24.00 5.03
CA PHE A 82 15.41 -22.86 5.47
C PHE A 82 16.26 -21.61 5.68
N PHE A 83 17.39 -21.76 6.37
CA PHE A 83 18.28 -20.65 6.63
C PHE A 83 18.82 -20.05 5.33
N VAL A 84 19.33 -20.88 4.41
CA VAL A 84 19.86 -20.44 3.11
C VAL A 84 18.79 -19.73 2.28
N VAL A 85 17.58 -20.29 2.21
CA VAL A 85 16.46 -19.68 1.48
C VAL A 85 16.07 -18.35 2.11
N SER A 86 15.94 -18.28 3.44
CA SER A 86 15.54 -17.07 4.14
C SER A 86 16.54 -15.94 3.96
N VAL A 87 17.83 -16.23 4.13
CA VAL A 87 18.92 -15.27 3.93
C VAL A 87 19.01 -14.86 2.46
N GLY A 88 18.87 -15.79 1.52
CA GLY A 88 18.89 -15.50 0.08
C GLY A 88 17.75 -14.57 -0.34
N LEU A 89 16.52 -14.86 0.12
CA LEU A 89 15.35 -14.00 -0.14
C LEU A 89 15.52 -12.62 0.50
N PHE A 90 16.02 -12.56 1.74
CA PHE A 90 16.31 -11.30 2.42
C PHE A 90 17.39 -10.47 1.70
N ALA A 91 18.48 -11.10 1.25
CA ALA A 91 19.54 -10.43 0.51
C ALA A 91 19.02 -9.89 -0.83
N ALA A 92 18.28 -10.71 -1.59
CA ALA A 92 17.64 -10.28 -2.82
C ALA A 92 16.67 -9.11 -2.58
N GLY A 93 15.86 -9.17 -1.53
CA GLY A 93 14.95 -8.11 -1.12
C GLY A 93 15.68 -6.82 -0.77
N SER A 94 16.79 -6.92 -0.03
CA SER A 94 17.62 -5.77 0.36
C SER A 94 18.25 -5.07 -0.84
N LEU A 95 18.77 -5.84 -1.80
CA LEU A 95 19.33 -5.29 -3.05
C LEU A 95 18.26 -4.59 -3.89
N LEU A 96 17.08 -5.21 -4.00
CA LEU A 96 15.96 -4.63 -4.73
C LEU A 96 15.47 -3.35 -4.04
N PHE A 97 15.37 -3.36 -2.71
CA PHE A 97 15.00 -2.18 -1.92
C PHE A 97 15.99 -1.01 -2.10
N ALA A 98 17.29 -1.30 -2.14
CA ALA A 98 18.30 -0.29 -2.43
C ALA A 98 18.15 0.29 -3.85
N ALA A 99 17.88 -0.57 -4.83
CA ALA A 99 17.59 -0.14 -6.21
C ALA A 99 16.32 0.73 -6.28
N ASP A 100 15.27 0.37 -5.54
CA ASP A 100 14.03 1.14 -5.47
C ASP A 100 14.25 2.53 -4.92
N ILE A 101 15.05 2.67 -3.86
CA ILE A 101 15.39 3.98 -3.30
C ILE A 101 16.13 4.83 -4.33
N ALA A 102 17.10 4.26 -5.06
CA ALA A 102 17.83 4.99 -6.09
C ALA A 102 16.92 5.45 -7.24
N LEU A 103 16.02 4.58 -7.70
CA LEU A 103 15.04 4.89 -8.76
C LEU A 103 13.95 5.87 -8.28
N ALA A 104 13.51 5.75 -7.02
CA ALA A 104 12.58 6.70 -6.42
C ALA A 104 13.22 8.07 -6.27
N ALA A 105 14.50 8.14 -5.90
CA ALA A 105 15.23 9.41 -5.78
C ALA A 105 15.41 10.13 -7.13
N SER A 106 15.61 9.39 -8.23
CA SER A 106 15.66 10.00 -9.56
C SER A 106 14.29 10.52 -9.99
N ARG A 107 13.22 9.75 -9.73
CA ARG A 107 11.84 10.09 -10.11
C ARG A 107 11.18 11.14 -9.21
N SER A 108 11.57 11.23 -7.94
CA SER A 108 11.04 12.22 -6.98
C SER A 108 11.37 13.66 -7.36
N ARG A 109 12.25 13.89 -8.34
CA ARG A 109 12.52 15.22 -8.91
C ARG A 109 11.35 15.73 -9.73
N ASP A 110 10.60 14.82 -10.35
CA ASP A 110 9.53 15.11 -11.29
C ASP A 110 8.14 14.78 -10.70
N ASP A 111 8.06 13.85 -9.74
CA ASP A 111 6.81 13.35 -9.16
C ASP A 111 6.74 13.50 -7.62
N LEU A 112 5.55 13.83 -7.10
CA LEU A 112 5.27 13.82 -5.67
C LEU A 112 5.07 12.38 -5.16
N MET A 113 6.17 11.73 -4.82
CA MET A 113 6.19 10.33 -4.39
C MET A 113 6.03 10.21 -2.88
N GLY A 114 4.81 9.93 -2.42
CA GLY A 114 4.54 9.60 -1.02
C GLY A 114 4.91 8.15 -0.69
N ILE A 115 5.41 7.92 0.54
CA ILE A 115 5.77 6.58 1.07
C ILE A 115 4.62 5.57 0.95
N GLY A 116 3.37 6.03 1.15
CA GLY A 116 2.17 5.19 1.02
C GLY A 116 1.93 4.71 -0.42
N GLY A 117 2.21 5.54 -1.43
CA GLY A 117 2.15 5.12 -2.83
C GLY A 117 3.33 4.23 -3.20
N LEU A 118 4.50 4.48 -2.61
CA LEU A 118 5.73 3.75 -2.92
C LEU A 118 5.70 2.30 -2.43
N PHE A 119 5.38 2.08 -1.14
CA PHE A 119 5.46 0.73 -0.56
C PHE A 119 4.12 0.05 -0.38
N PHE A 120 3.01 0.80 -0.28
CA PHE A 120 1.67 0.24 -0.11
C PHE A 120 0.81 0.31 -1.38
N LEU A 121 1.38 0.77 -2.50
CA LEU A 121 0.68 0.97 -3.77
C LEU A 121 -0.56 1.88 -3.64
N ALA A 122 -0.66 2.64 -2.55
CA ALA A 122 -1.85 3.39 -2.20
C ALA A 122 -1.89 4.67 -3.03
N GLY A 123 -2.69 4.68 -4.10
CA GLY A 123 -2.79 5.87 -4.96
C GLY A 123 -2.43 5.59 -6.41
N CYS A 124 -1.48 4.68 -6.60
CA CYS A 124 -0.67 4.60 -7.81
C CYS A 124 -0.86 3.30 -8.60
N ALA A 125 -1.53 2.30 -8.03
CA ALA A 125 -1.76 0.99 -8.66
C ALA A 125 -3.24 0.63 -8.80
N PRO A 126 -3.60 -0.19 -9.81
CA PRO A 126 -4.90 -0.86 -9.86
C PRO A 126 -5.10 -1.74 -8.62
N ARG A 127 -6.37 -1.82 -8.17
CA ARG A 127 -6.72 -2.51 -6.93
C ARG A 127 -6.37 -4.02 -6.97
N SER A 128 -6.43 -4.64 -8.15
CA SER A 128 -6.05 -6.04 -8.35
C SER A 128 -4.56 -6.28 -8.05
N VAL A 129 -3.68 -5.42 -8.57
CA VAL A 129 -2.23 -5.50 -8.32
C VAL A 129 -1.92 -5.22 -6.85
N GLN A 130 -2.53 -4.17 -6.30
CA GLN A 130 -2.37 -3.79 -4.91
C GLN A 130 -2.74 -4.94 -3.97
N LEU A 131 -3.92 -5.57 -4.18
CA LEU A 131 -4.36 -6.69 -3.36
C LEU A 131 -3.50 -7.93 -3.55
N SER A 132 -3.01 -8.20 -4.76
CA SER A 132 -2.14 -9.36 -5.00
C SER A 132 -0.80 -9.21 -4.27
N LEU A 133 -0.12 -8.06 -4.39
CA LEU A 133 1.20 -7.84 -3.81
C LEU A 133 1.15 -7.62 -2.29
N LEU A 134 0.15 -6.88 -1.79
CA LEU A 134 -0.06 -6.78 -0.34
C LEU A 134 -0.57 -8.10 0.25
N GLY A 135 -1.33 -8.87 -0.52
CA GLY A 135 -1.81 -10.19 -0.12
C GLY A 135 -0.65 -11.16 0.09
N SER A 136 0.28 -11.26 -0.86
CA SER A 136 1.47 -12.12 -0.70
C SER A 136 2.36 -11.65 0.46
N LEU A 137 2.55 -10.34 0.64
CA LEU A 137 3.27 -9.77 1.79
C LEU A 137 2.62 -10.19 3.12
N LEU A 138 1.30 -10.06 3.23
CA LEU A 138 0.57 -10.45 4.44
C LEU A 138 0.70 -11.95 4.73
N VAL A 139 0.60 -12.78 3.68
CA VAL A 139 0.80 -14.23 3.79
C VAL A 139 2.21 -14.55 4.28
N GLN A 140 3.24 -13.89 3.74
CA GLN A 140 4.63 -14.08 4.21
C GLN A 140 4.80 -13.69 5.68
N LEU A 141 4.21 -12.58 6.12
CA LEU A 141 4.24 -12.16 7.52
C LEU A 141 3.61 -13.24 8.42
N VAL A 142 2.42 -13.72 8.06
CA VAL A 142 1.71 -14.76 8.82
C VAL A 142 2.56 -16.03 8.92
N ILE A 143 3.12 -16.50 7.80
CA ILE A 143 3.98 -17.70 7.78
C ILE A 143 5.22 -17.50 8.64
N ALA A 144 5.89 -16.35 8.53
CA ALA A 144 7.10 -16.05 9.28
C ALA A 144 6.84 -16.03 10.79
N PHE A 145 5.74 -15.38 11.23
CA PHE A 145 5.37 -15.35 12.64
C PHE A 145 4.96 -16.73 13.16
N ILE A 146 4.19 -17.51 12.39
CA ILE A 146 3.83 -18.87 12.79
C ILE A 146 5.07 -19.76 12.90
N GLY A 147 5.97 -19.72 11.90
CA GLY A 147 7.22 -20.49 11.92
C GLY A 147 8.11 -20.13 13.11
N ALA A 148 8.32 -18.84 13.35
CA ALA A 148 9.12 -18.37 14.49
C ALA A 148 8.49 -18.73 15.84
N ALA A 149 7.15 -18.63 15.97
CA ALA A 149 6.43 -18.98 17.19
C ALA A 149 6.39 -20.49 17.46
N ALA A 150 6.35 -21.32 16.40
CA ALA A 150 6.34 -22.76 16.54
C ALA A 150 7.62 -23.31 17.16
N ARG A 151 8.78 -22.69 16.89
CA ARG A 151 10.07 -23.04 17.49
C ARG A 151 10.89 -21.80 17.85
N PRO A 152 10.61 -21.17 19.00
CA PRO A 152 11.34 -19.99 19.46
C PRO A 152 12.84 -20.29 19.63
N PHE A 153 13.69 -19.27 19.39
CA PHE A 153 15.16 -19.36 19.51
C PHE A 153 15.86 -20.32 18.53
N THR A 154 15.21 -20.69 17.44
CA THR A 154 15.79 -21.48 16.35
C THR A 154 16.05 -20.62 15.10
N PRO A 155 16.79 -21.13 14.09
CA PRO A 155 16.95 -20.44 12.82
C PRO A 155 15.63 -20.09 12.10
N LEU A 156 14.47 -20.65 12.51
CA LEU A 156 13.15 -20.25 11.99
C LEU A 156 12.87 -18.75 12.22
N ALA A 157 13.49 -18.13 13.23
CA ALA A 157 13.38 -16.69 13.47
C ALA A 157 13.88 -15.85 12.28
N PHE A 158 14.86 -16.33 11.50
CA PHE A 158 15.33 -15.64 10.30
C PHE A 158 14.25 -15.52 9.21
N GLY A 159 13.19 -16.33 9.28
CA GLY A 159 12.02 -16.20 8.41
C GLY A 159 11.34 -14.83 8.50
N THR A 160 11.48 -14.14 9.63
CA THR A 160 10.94 -12.78 9.83
C THR A 160 11.58 -11.71 8.93
N LEU A 161 12.73 -12.03 8.31
CA LEU A 161 13.42 -11.15 7.37
C LEU A 161 12.89 -11.29 5.93
N VAL A 162 12.26 -12.42 5.60
CA VAL A 162 11.78 -12.71 4.24
C VAL A 162 10.75 -11.70 3.70
N PRO A 163 9.82 -11.14 4.50
CA PRO A 163 8.87 -10.12 4.06
C PRO A 163 9.50 -8.89 3.39
N VAL A 164 10.80 -8.63 3.61
CA VAL A 164 11.55 -7.54 2.95
C VAL A 164 11.51 -7.68 1.43
N LEU A 165 11.58 -8.90 0.89
CA LEU A 165 11.50 -9.11 -0.56
C LEU A 165 10.13 -8.75 -1.13
N ALA A 166 9.03 -9.17 -0.47
CA ALA A 166 7.69 -8.80 -0.93
C ALA A 166 7.46 -7.29 -0.84
N LEU A 167 7.98 -6.63 0.21
CA LEU A 167 7.92 -5.18 0.34
C LEU A 167 8.72 -4.46 -0.77
N ALA A 168 9.91 -4.95 -1.09
CA ALA A 168 10.72 -4.42 -2.19
C ALA A 168 10.03 -4.62 -3.54
N LEU A 169 9.37 -5.76 -3.79
CA LEU A 169 8.59 -5.95 -5.02
C LEU A 169 7.41 -4.97 -5.13
N CYS A 170 6.82 -4.56 -4.00
CA CYS A 170 5.83 -3.48 -3.97
C CYS A 170 6.45 -2.13 -4.37
N GLY A 171 7.59 -1.79 -3.75
CA GLY A 171 8.41 -0.62 -4.10
C GLY A 171 8.73 -0.57 -5.58
N PHE A 172 9.33 -1.63 -6.11
CA PHE A 172 9.74 -1.74 -7.50
C PHE A 172 8.58 -1.58 -8.48
N TRP A 173 7.43 -2.22 -8.22
CA TRP A 173 6.25 -2.06 -9.08
C TRP A 173 5.78 -0.60 -9.09
N SER A 174 5.71 0.03 -7.91
CA SER A 174 5.27 1.43 -7.78
C SER A 174 6.20 2.39 -8.52
N VAL A 175 7.52 2.21 -8.42
CA VAL A 175 8.48 3.11 -9.06
C VAL A 175 8.44 2.94 -10.58
N ARG A 176 8.28 1.70 -11.05
CA ARG A 176 8.33 1.41 -12.50
C ARG A 176 7.04 1.73 -13.25
N PHE A 177 5.89 1.49 -12.62
CA PHE A 177 4.57 1.56 -13.27
C PHE A 177 3.56 2.43 -12.53
N GLY A 178 3.86 2.83 -11.29
CA GLY A 178 2.93 3.59 -10.46
C GLY A 178 2.67 4.99 -11.01
N LEU A 179 1.41 5.39 -10.98
CA LEU A 179 0.98 6.73 -11.33
C LEU A 179 1.14 7.64 -10.12
N PHE A 180 2.04 8.62 -10.23
CA PHE A 180 2.22 9.66 -9.22
C PHE A 180 1.80 11.01 -9.80
N PRO A 181 1.22 11.91 -8.99
CA PRO A 181 0.98 13.27 -9.42
C PRO A 181 2.30 13.96 -9.73
N ALA A 182 2.38 14.62 -10.89
CA ALA A 182 3.53 15.43 -11.25
C ALA A 182 3.76 16.52 -10.19
N GLN A 183 5.04 16.73 -9.85
CA GLN A 183 5.47 17.83 -9.00
C GLN A 183 5.08 19.14 -9.70
N GLN A 184 4.20 19.94 -9.08
CA GLN A 184 3.96 21.29 -9.53
C GLN A 184 5.26 22.07 -9.36
N SER A 185 5.97 22.34 -10.46
CA SER A 185 7.04 23.31 -10.44
C SER A 185 6.45 24.63 -9.93
N VAL A 186 7.12 25.27 -8.99
CA VAL A 186 6.76 26.59 -8.47
C VAL A 186 7.24 27.66 -9.47
N PRO A 187 6.61 27.82 -10.65
CA PRO A 187 6.42 29.17 -11.20
C PRO A 187 4.96 29.62 -11.23
N ALA A 188 3.99 28.72 -11.36
CA ALA A 188 2.59 29.09 -11.61
C ALA A 188 1.88 29.67 -10.38
N GLN A 189 2.20 29.17 -9.17
CA GLN A 189 1.57 29.64 -7.94
C GLN A 189 2.05 31.04 -7.52
N LYS A 190 3.29 31.42 -7.85
CA LYS A 190 3.78 32.80 -7.68
C LYS A 190 3.16 33.76 -8.70
N ALA A 191 2.98 33.34 -9.96
CA ALA A 191 2.35 34.16 -10.99
C ALA A 191 0.86 34.44 -10.68
N GLN A 192 0.13 33.44 -10.16
CA GLN A 192 -1.29 33.59 -9.81
C GLN A 192 -1.51 34.41 -8.52
N LYS A 193 -0.56 34.35 -7.57
CA LYS A 193 -0.61 35.17 -6.34
C LYS A 193 -0.13 36.61 -6.57
N ALA A 194 0.59 36.88 -7.66
CA ALA A 194 1.08 38.21 -8.03
C ALA A 194 0.08 39.07 -8.84
N GLN A 195 -1.12 38.54 -9.14
CA GLN A 195 -2.14 39.27 -9.90
C GLN A 195 -3.48 39.22 -9.14
N PRO A 196 -3.68 40.13 -8.17
CA PRO A 196 -4.72 41.15 -8.36
C PRO A 196 -4.44 42.46 -7.61
N ALA A 197 -3.88 43.48 -8.27
CA ALA A 197 -3.94 44.88 -7.77
C ALA A 197 -3.57 45.94 -8.84
N ARG A 198 -3.79 45.69 -10.13
CA ARG A 198 -3.49 46.69 -11.19
C ARG A 198 -4.66 46.89 -12.15
N ARG A 199 -5.85 47.10 -11.59
CA ARG A 199 -6.99 47.71 -12.29
C ARG A 199 -7.83 48.50 -11.30
N ARG A 200 -7.40 49.73 -11.02
CA ARG A 200 -8.26 50.88 -10.70
C ARG A 200 -7.36 52.11 -10.54
N SER A 201 -7.85 53.22 -11.10
CA SER A 201 -7.29 54.57 -11.24
C SER A 201 -6.30 54.75 -12.38
#